data_AF-A0A8C3TVU7-F1
#
_entry.id   AF-A0A8C3TVU7-F1
#
_cell.length_a   1.000
_cell.length_b   1.000
_cell.length_c   1.000
_cell.angle_alpha   90.00
_cell.angle_beta   90.00
_cell.angle_gamma   90.00
#
_symmetry.space_group_name_H-M   'P 1'
#
loop_
_entity.id
_entity.type
_entity.pdbx_description
1 polymer ?
#
loop_
_entity_poly.entity_id
_entity_poly.type
_entity_poly.pdbx_seq_one_letter_code
_entity_poly.pdbx_strand_id
1 'polypeptide(L)'
;MSGCAWGAAPPLLEALGRLWEVQAPLGSGSSASVYRVRCCGDPRAPPGAVKEFVPPPGPRPGPARRPGYGFRKERAALEQLRGHRNIVTLYGVFTNHYSANGPSRCLLLELLDISVSELLLHSSNQGCSMWMIQHCARDVLEALAFLHHKGYVHADLKPRNILWSAEEECFKLIDFGLSFKEGNQDVKYIQTDGYRAPEAELQNCLAQAGLQSETECTSAVDLWSLGIVLLEMFSGMKLKHTVQSQEWKVRQTTATE
;
A
#
# COMPACT_ATOMS: atom_id res chain seq x y z
N MET A 1 -10.03 15.34 -18.24
CA MET A 1 -10.51 16.31 -17.24
C MET A 1 -12.01 16.11 -17.06
N SER A 2 -12.41 15.31 -16.07
CA SER A 2 -13.81 15.15 -15.68
C SER A 2 -13.91 15.63 -14.23
N GLY A 3 -14.27 16.90 -14.07
CA GLY A 3 -14.51 17.51 -12.77
C GLY A 3 -15.80 16.97 -12.19
N CYS A 4 -15.71 16.29 -11.05
CA CYS A 4 -16.88 16.11 -10.19
C CYS A 4 -17.25 17.48 -9.61
N ALA A 5 -18.44 17.97 -9.97
CA ALA A 5 -19.01 19.18 -9.43
C ALA A 5 -19.39 18.97 -7.95
N TRP A 6 -18.67 19.62 -7.05
CA TRP A 6 -19.02 19.72 -5.63
C TRP A 6 -20.06 20.83 -5.44
N GLY A 7 -21.32 20.55 -5.77
CA GLY A 7 -22.45 21.47 -5.56
C GLY A 7 -23.06 21.41 -4.15
N ALA A 8 -22.53 20.57 -3.27
CA ALA A 8 -22.96 20.41 -1.87
C ALA A 8 -21.78 20.66 -0.93
N ALA A 9 -22.07 21.06 0.31
CA ALA A 9 -21.04 21.20 1.34
C ALA A 9 -20.19 19.91 1.44
N PRO A 10 -18.86 20.02 1.62
CA PRO A 10 -17.99 18.85 1.67
C PRO A 10 -18.43 17.92 2.82
N PRO A 11 -18.40 16.59 2.61
CA PRO A 11 -18.85 15.65 3.63
C PRO A 11 -17.97 15.77 4.88
N LEU A 12 -18.63 15.79 6.05
CA LEU A 12 -17.97 15.84 7.35
C LEU A 12 -17.91 14.45 7.97
N LEU A 13 -16.77 14.14 8.59
CA LEU A 13 -16.53 12.91 9.32
C LEU A 13 -16.26 13.22 10.78
N GLU A 14 -16.96 12.55 11.70
CA GLU A 14 -16.68 12.64 13.12
C GLU A 14 -15.66 11.56 13.51
N ALA A 15 -14.48 11.99 13.95
CA ALA A 15 -13.40 11.09 14.36
C ALA A 15 -12.65 11.66 15.56
N LEU A 16 -12.48 10.85 16.60
CA LEU A 16 -11.72 11.19 17.81
C LEU A 16 -12.23 12.48 18.50
N GLY A 17 -13.55 12.67 18.54
CA GLY A 17 -14.18 13.85 19.15
C GLY A 17 -13.99 15.15 18.36
N ARG A 18 -13.53 15.07 17.11
CA ARG A 18 -13.34 16.20 16.21
C ARG A 18 -14.08 15.97 14.90
N LEU A 19 -14.49 17.06 14.25
CA LEU A 19 -15.03 17.04 12.90
C LEU A 19 -13.89 17.18 11.89
N TRP A 20 -13.96 16.40 10.82
CA TRP A 20 -12.99 16.38 9.74
C TRP A 20 -13.70 16.61 8.41
N GLU A 21 -13.27 17.64 7.69
CA GLU A 21 -13.78 18.00 6.37
C GLU A 21 -13.05 17.18 5.30
N VAL A 22 -13.81 16.46 4.47
CA VAL A 22 -13.27 15.76 3.30
C VAL A 22 -12.97 16.75 2.19
N GLN A 23 -11.70 16.83 1.77
CA GLN A 23 -11.23 17.81 0.80
C GLN A 23 -11.12 17.24 -0.62
N ALA A 24 -10.60 16.02 -0.77
CA ALA A 24 -10.36 15.40 -2.07
C ALA A 24 -10.19 13.88 -1.95
N PRO A 25 -10.56 13.09 -2.98
CA PRO A 25 -10.15 11.70 -3.08
C PRO A 25 -8.64 11.62 -3.34
N LEU A 26 -7.96 10.69 -2.65
CA LEU A 26 -6.54 10.37 -2.85
C LEU A 26 -6.35 9.05 -3.60
N GLY A 27 -7.27 8.11 -3.42
CA GLY A 27 -7.22 6.83 -4.12
C GLY A 27 -8.46 6.00 -3.88
N SER A 28 -8.73 5.06 -4.79
CA SER A 28 -9.79 4.07 -4.64
C SER A 28 -9.24 2.69 -5.01
N GLY A 29 -9.53 1.71 -4.16
CA GLY A 29 -9.16 0.31 -4.35
C GLY A 29 -10.38 -0.60 -4.26
N SER A 30 -10.15 -1.90 -4.43
CA SER A 30 -11.20 -2.92 -4.31
C SER A 30 -11.73 -3.10 -2.89
N SER A 31 -10.95 -2.68 -1.88
CA SER A 31 -11.22 -2.89 -0.45
C SER A 31 -11.48 -1.61 0.33
N ALA A 32 -11.04 -0.45 -0.18
CA ALA A 32 -11.14 0.83 0.52
C ALA A 32 -11.04 2.02 -0.43
N SER A 33 -11.61 3.15 0.00
CA SER A 33 -11.39 4.47 -0.58
C SER A 33 -10.58 5.33 0.38
N VAL A 34 -9.70 6.17 -0.16
CA VAL A 34 -8.83 7.05 0.63
C VAL A 34 -9.12 8.50 0.29
N TYR A 35 -9.27 9.33 1.31
CA TYR A 35 -9.64 10.73 1.20
C TYR A 35 -8.68 11.61 2.01
N ARG A 36 -8.33 12.77 1.45
CA ARG A 36 -7.68 13.85 2.19
C ARG A 36 -8.71 14.50 3.09
N VAL A 37 -8.36 14.69 4.36
CA VAL A 37 -9.20 15.36 5.35
C VAL A 37 -8.46 16.47 6.09
N ARG A 38 -9.21 17.46 6.58
CA ARG A 38 -8.70 18.53 7.44
C ARG A 38 -9.57 18.65 8.69
N CYS A 39 -8.96 18.83 9.85
CA CYS A 39 -9.70 19.05 11.09
C CYS A 39 -10.45 20.39 11.04
N CYS A 40 -11.75 20.37 11.29
CA CYS A 40 -12.57 21.56 11.43
C CYS A 40 -12.23 22.29 12.73
N GLY A 41 -12.26 23.63 12.70
CA GLY A 41 -12.09 24.47 13.90
C GLY A 41 -10.65 24.55 14.45
N ASP A 42 -9.69 23.83 13.86
CA ASP A 42 -8.28 23.89 14.25
C ASP A 42 -7.38 24.00 13.00
N PRO A 43 -7.13 25.22 12.50
CA PRO A 43 -6.30 25.43 11.31
C PRO A 43 -4.84 25.00 11.47
N ARG A 44 -4.39 24.78 12.72
CA ARG A 44 -3.02 24.34 13.04
C ARG A 44 -2.89 22.83 13.13
N ALA A 45 -4.01 22.09 13.23
CA ALA A 45 -3.96 20.64 13.22
C ALA A 45 -3.46 20.14 11.85
N PRO A 46 -2.53 19.17 11.84
CA PRO A 46 -2.05 18.61 10.58
C PRO A 46 -3.22 17.96 9.81
N PRO A 47 -3.21 18.03 8.47
CA PRO A 47 -4.16 17.29 7.67
C PRO A 47 -3.98 15.78 7.86
N GLY A 48 -5.00 15.01 7.50
CA GLY A 48 -4.98 13.55 7.59
C GLY A 48 -5.43 12.88 6.30
N ALA A 49 -5.24 11.57 6.25
CA ALA A 49 -5.82 10.70 5.25
C ALA A 49 -6.82 9.74 5.92
N VAL A 50 -8.06 9.71 5.44
CA VAL A 50 -9.06 8.73 5.87
C VAL A 50 -9.11 7.60 4.88
N LYS A 51 -8.83 6.37 5.33
CA LYS A 51 -9.07 5.13 4.59
C LYS A 51 -10.39 4.52 5.05
N GLU A 52 -11.43 4.64 4.23
CA GLU A 52 -12.77 4.09 4.47
C GLU A 52 -12.88 2.71 3.81
N PHE A 53 -13.13 1.68 4.62
CA PHE A 53 -13.20 0.30 4.13
C PHE A 53 -14.60 -0.01 3.58
N VAL A 54 -14.63 -0.52 2.36
CA VAL A 54 -15.88 -0.88 1.69
C VAL A 54 -16.28 -2.30 2.11
N PRO A 55 -17.50 -2.51 2.63
CA PRO A 55 -17.98 -3.85 2.92
C PRO A 55 -18.05 -4.69 1.63
N PRO A 56 -17.64 -5.97 1.65
CA PRO A 56 -17.70 -6.82 0.46
C PRO A 56 -19.16 -6.99 -0.01
N PRO A 57 -19.41 -7.01 -1.33
CA PRO A 57 -20.76 -7.21 -1.85
C PRO A 57 -21.24 -8.65 -1.61
N GLY A 58 -22.31 -8.77 -0.82
CA GLY A 58 -23.06 -10.00 -0.58
C GLY A 58 -22.42 -11.01 0.38
N PRO A 59 -23.18 -12.03 0.84
CA PRO A 59 -22.65 -13.13 1.65
C PRO A 59 -21.83 -14.06 0.76
N ARG A 60 -20.51 -14.19 1.00
CA ARG A 60 -19.65 -15.15 0.27
C ARG A 60 -18.64 -15.83 1.22
N PRO A 61 -18.29 -17.11 0.97
CA PRO A 61 -17.42 -17.88 1.86
C PRO A 61 -15.95 -17.40 1.82
N GLY A 62 -15.24 -17.55 2.95
CA GLY A 62 -13.79 -17.36 3.09
C GLY A 62 -13.36 -16.37 4.20
N PRO A 63 -12.20 -16.58 4.87
CA PRO A 63 -11.75 -15.74 5.98
C PRO A 63 -11.43 -14.29 5.55
N ALA A 64 -10.80 -14.11 4.39
CA ALA A 64 -10.48 -12.80 3.81
C ALA A 64 -11.72 -11.98 3.40
N ARG A 65 -12.91 -12.61 3.37
CA ARG A 65 -14.19 -12.00 2.99
C ARG A 65 -15.13 -11.83 4.18
N ARG A 66 -14.67 -12.12 5.41
CA ARG A 66 -15.41 -11.78 6.64
C ARG A 66 -15.60 -10.27 6.72
N PRO A 67 -16.79 -9.76 7.13
CA PRO A 67 -17.04 -8.34 7.28
C PRO A 67 -15.94 -7.68 8.12
N GLY A 68 -15.31 -6.63 7.59
CA GLY A 68 -14.23 -5.89 8.24
C GLY A 68 -12.91 -6.63 8.41
N TYR A 69 -12.66 -7.74 7.69
CA TYR A 69 -11.38 -8.45 7.73
C TYR A 69 -10.20 -7.52 7.39
N GLY A 70 -10.25 -6.83 6.23
CA GLY A 70 -9.19 -5.90 5.81
C GLY A 70 -8.93 -4.81 6.85
N PHE A 71 -10.00 -4.19 7.38
CA PHE A 71 -9.90 -3.19 8.43
C PHE A 71 -9.22 -3.74 9.69
N ARG A 72 -9.68 -4.90 10.22
CA ARG A 72 -9.12 -5.47 11.45
C ARG A 72 -7.64 -5.84 11.29
N LYS A 73 -7.30 -6.39 10.13
CA LYS A 73 -5.96 -6.83 9.79
C LYS A 73 -5.00 -5.64 9.70
N GLU A 74 -5.34 -4.64 8.89
CA GLU A 74 -4.51 -3.46 8.72
C GLU A 74 -4.39 -2.63 10.00
N ARG A 75 -5.49 -2.47 10.76
CA ARG A 75 -5.47 -1.85 12.08
C ARG A 75 -4.50 -2.56 13.02
N ALA A 76 -4.58 -3.90 13.10
CA ALA A 76 -3.74 -4.67 14.02
C ALA A 76 -2.25 -4.56 13.65
N ALA A 77 -1.91 -4.57 12.36
CA ALA A 77 -0.53 -4.34 11.91
C ALA A 77 -0.05 -2.94 12.30
N LEU A 78 -0.81 -1.89 11.97
CA LEU A 78 -0.44 -0.50 12.28
C LEU A 78 -0.33 -0.23 13.78
N GLU A 79 -1.19 -0.84 14.62
CA GLU A 79 -1.10 -0.72 16.08
C GLU A 79 0.18 -1.35 16.64
N GLN A 80 0.67 -2.43 16.03
CA GLN A 80 1.91 -3.11 16.46
C GLN A 80 3.17 -2.46 15.89
N LEU A 81 3.07 -1.80 14.74
CA LEU A 81 4.17 -1.18 14.01
C LEU A 81 4.30 0.33 14.25
N ARG A 82 3.48 0.90 15.15
CA ARG A 82 3.50 2.32 15.49
C ARG A 82 4.86 2.79 16.02
N GLY A 83 5.21 4.04 15.69
CA GLY A 83 6.36 4.75 16.26
C GLY A 83 7.65 4.67 15.44
N HIS A 84 7.65 3.97 14.31
CA HIS A 84 8.78 4.00 13.37
C HIS A 84 8.60 5.13 12.34
N ARG A 85 9.62 5.97 12.14
CA ARG A 85 9.54 7.13 11.25
C ARG A 85 9.19 6.78 9.79
N ASN A 86 9.68 5.64 9.29
CA ASN A 86 9.44 5.19 7.91
C ASN A 86 8.17 4.32 7.76
N ILE A 87 7.25 4.34 8.73
CA ILE A 87 5.96 3.65 8.65
C ILE A 87 4.85 4.67 8.91
N VAL A 88 3.79 4.64 8.11
CA VAL A 88 2.65 5.55 8.26
C VAL A 88 2.03 5.48 9.65
N THR A 89 1.75 6.65 10.20
CA THR A 89 1.18 6.85 11.52
C THR A 89 -0.33 6.69 11.47
N LEU A 90 -0.85 5.80 12.32
CA LEU A 90 -2.27 5.69 12.61
C LEU A 90 -2.65 6.66 13.73
N TYR A 91 -3.39 7.71 13.40
CA TYR A 91 -3.96 8.64 14.40
C TYR A 91 -5.11 8.00 15.17
N GLY A 92 -5.93 7.18 14.51
CA GLY A 92 -6.97 6.42 15.19
C GLY A 92 -7.96 5.74 14.25
N VAL A 93 -9.02 5.19 14.84
CA VAL A 93 -10.06 4.45 14.12
C VAL A 93 -11.44 5.00 14.48
N PHE A 94 -12.37 4.98 13.52
CA PHE A 94 -13.74 5.42 13.74
C PHE A 94 -14.72 4.70 12.80
N THR A 95 -16.02 4.94 12.99
CA THR A 95 -17.07 4.44 12.09
C THR A 95 -17.75 5.62 11.42
N ASN A 96 -17.75 5.64 10.09
CA ASN A 96 -18.60 6.54 9.34
C ASN A 96 -20.02 5.96 9.27
N HIS A 97 -20.96 6.53 10.02
CA HIS A 97 -22.36 6.10 10.05
C HIS A 97 -23.18 6.58 8.84
N TYR A 98 -22.66 7.53 8.06
CA TYR A 98 -23.36 8.22 6.99
C TYR A 98 -22.89 7.81 5.58
N SER A 99 -22.12 6.73 5.47
CA SER A 99 -21.69 6.20 4.18
C SER A 99 -22.89 5.69 3.38
N ALA A 100 -22.87 5.86 2.06
CA ALA A 100 -23.98 5.50 1.17
C ALA A 100 -24.40 4.01 1.26
N ASN A 101 -23.48 3.15 1.69
CA ASN A 101 -23.67 1.70 1.81
C ASN A 101 -23.89 1.22 3.26
N GLY A 102 -24.24 2.13 4.17
CA GLY A 102 -24.36 1.87 5.61
C GLY A 102 -23.05 2.07 6.37
N PRO A 103 -22.97 1.73 7.67
CA PRO A 103 -21.82 2.06 8.50
C PRO A 103 -20.51 1.45 7.99
N SER A 104 -19.52 2.30 7.70
CA SER A 104 -18.19 1.91 7.22
C SER A 104 -17.13 2.10 8.29
N ARG A 105 -16.13 1.21 8.35
CA ARG A 105 -15.00 1.34 9.28
C ARG A 105 -13.90 2.15 8.62
N CYS A 106 -13.29 3.05 9.39
CA CYS A 106 -12.31 4.00 8.88
C CYS A 106 -11.03 3.97 9.71
N LEU A 107 -9.89 4.12 9.03
CA LEU A 107 -8.61 4.48 9.63
C LEU A 107 -8.34 5.96 9.35
N LEU A 108 -7.95 6.71 10.37
CA LEU A 108 -7.41 8.05 10.24
C LEU A 108 -5.89 7.97 10.33
N LEU A 109 -5.21 8.33 9.25
CA LEU A 109 -3.76 8.21 9.06
C LEU A 109 -3.15 9.60 8.91
N GLU A 110 -1.83 9.71 9.11
CA GLU A 110 -1.09 10.89 8.65
C GLU A 110 -1.25 11.07 7.13
N LEU A 111 -1.28 12.33 6.68
CA LEU A 111 -1.28 12.64 5.26
C LEU A 111 0.16 12.64 4.75
N LEU A 112 0.43 11.86 3.71
CA LEU A 112 1.71 11.85 3.00
C LEU A 112 1.56 12.53 1.63
N ASP A 113 2.68 12.85 1.01
CA ASP A 113 2.74 13.60 -0.24
C ASP A 113 2.71 12.66 -1.46
N ILE A 114 3.82 12.60 -2.20
CA ILE A 114 3.91 11.91 -3.48
C ILE A 114 4.39 10.47 -3.30
N SER A 115 3.76 9.53 -4.00
CA SER A 115 4.23 8.14 -4.07
C SER A 115 5.40 7.98 -5.03
N VAL A 116 6.24 6.95 -4.82
CA VAL A 116 7.28 6.57 -5.79
C VAL A 116 6.67 6.28 -7.17
N SER A 117 5.43 5.76 -7.21
CA SER A 117 4.71 5.58 -8.48
C SER A 117 4.46 6.89 -9.21
N GLU A 118 4.15 7.97 -8.51
CA GLU A 118 3.92 9.29 -9.11
C GLU A 118 5.23 9.97 -9.49
N LEU A 119 6.29 9.82 -8.68
CA LEU A 119 7.63 10.26 -9.02
C LEU A 119 8.09 9.65 -10.36
N LEU A 120 7.91 8.34 -10.51
CA LEU A 120 8.24 7.62 -11.74
C LEU A 120 7.45 8.11 -12.96
N LEU A 121 6.16 8.45 -12.78
CA LEU A 121 5.33 9.01 -13.84
C LEU A 121 5.82 10.40 -14.28
N HIS A 122 6.32 11.21 -13.33
CA HIS A 122 6.86 12.54 -13.62
C HIS A 122 8.28 12.51 -14.21
N SER A 123 9.05 11.46 -13.94
CA SER A 123 10.39 11.24 -14.51
C SER A 123 10.42 10.95 -16.02
N SER A 124 9.28 10.81 -16.71
CA SER A 124 9.22 10.63 -18.17
C SER A 124 10.14 9.50 -18.71
N ASN A 125 10.17 8.36 -18.01
CA ASN A 125 11.04 7.20 -18.30
C ASN A 125 12.55 7.46 -18.22
N GLN A 126 13.00 8.53 -17.55
CA GLN A 126 14.43 8.81 -17.32
C GLN A 126 14.96 8.27 -15.99
N GLY A 127 14.10 7.64 -15.18
CA GLY A 127 14.44 7.20 -13.83
C GLY A 127 14.56 8.37 -12.84
N CYS A 128 15.06 8.05 -11.65
CA CYS A 128 15.31 8.98 -10.56
C CYS A 128 16.82 9.16 -10.37
N SER A 129 17.23 10.24 -9.71
CA SER A 129 18.65 10.42 -9.36
C SER A 129 19.12 9.35 -8.38
N MET A 130 20.41 9.00 -8.43
CA MET A 130 21.00 8.03 -7.49
C MET A 130 20.81 8.43 -6.03
N TRP A 131 20.83 9.74 -5.74
CA TRP A 131 20.55 10.24 -4.40
C TRP A 131 19.14 9.87 -3.94
N MET A 132 18.12 10.08 -4.79
CA MET A 132 16.72 9.73 -4.47
C MET A 132 16.54 8.22 -4.30
N ILE A 133 17.20 7.42 -5.15
CA ILE A 133 17.17 5.96 -5.09
C ILE A 133 17.79 5.46 -3.78
N GLN A 134 18.96 5.97 -3.40
CA GLN A 134 19.63 5.62 -2.16
C GLN A 134 18.84 6.07 -0.92
N HIS A 135 18.22 7.25 -0.97
CA HIS A 135 17.37 7.76 0.10
C HIS A 135 16.15 6.85 0.31
N CYS A 136 15.43 6.52 -0.77
CA CYS A 136 14.31 5.58 -0.74
C CYS A 136 14.74 4.20 -0.25
N ALA A 137 15.85 3.66 -0.76
CA ALA A 137 16.38 2.37 -0.33
C ALA A 137 16.67 2.33 1.17
N ARG A 138 17.39 3.33 1.70
CA ARG A 138 17.70 3.41 3.13
C ARG A 138 16.44 3.43 3.98
N ASP A 139 15.52 4.34 3.69
CA ASP A 139 14.31 4.53 4.49
C ASP A 139 13.38 3.31 4.46
N VAL A 140 13.23 2.68 3.29
CA VAL A 140 12.43 1.45 3.17
C VAL A 140 13.12 0.28 3.85
N LEU A 141 14.45 0.16 3.78
CA LEU A 141 15.21 -0.87 4.50
C LEU A 141 15.13 -0.69 6.02
N GLU A 142 15.15 0.55 6.53
CA GLU A 142 14.91 0.85 7.94
C GLU A 142 13.51 0.40 8.38
N ALA A 143 12.48 0.73 7.59
CA ALA A 143 11.11 0.28 7.82
C ALA A 143 10.99 -1.25 7.83
N LEU A 144 11.58 -1.92 6.84
CA LEU A 144 11.55 -3.38 6.71
C LEU A 144 12.31 -4.06 7.84
N ALA A 145 13.50 -3.57 8.22
CA ALA A 145 14.26 -4.13 9.34
C ALA A 145 13.44 -4.07 10.65
N PHE A 146 12.78 -2.95 10.93
CA PHE A 146 11.90 -2.83 12.08
C PHE A 146 10.69 -3.78 12.00
N LEU A 147 10.03 -3.82 10.84
CA LEU A 147 8.84 -4.63 10.60
C LEU A 147 9.14 -6.14 10.71
N HIS A 148 10.22 -6.60 10.08
CA HIS A 148 10.69 -7.99 10.12
C HIS A 148 11.13 -8.38 11.53
N HIS A 149 11.79 -7.47 12.28
CA HIS A 149 12.11 -7.70 13.69
C HIS A 149 10.86 -7.91 14.57
N LYS A 150 9.73 -7.28 14.23
CA LYS A 150 8.43 -7.51 14.88
C LYS A 150 7.72 -8.77 14.40
N GLY A 151 8.34 -9.55 13.51
CA GLY A 151 7.82 -10.79 12.93
C GLY A 151 6.74 -10.57 11.88
N TYR A 152 6.59 -9.35 11.35
CA TYR A 152 5.67 -9.05 10.26
C TYR A 152 6.38 -9.19 8.91
N VAL A 153 5.61 -9.44 7.85
CA VAL A 153 6.00 -9.32 6.43
C VAL A 153 5.02 -8.34 5.79
N HIS A 154 5.50 -7.37 5.01
CA HIS A 154 4.66 -6.35 4.38
C HIS A 154 3.80 -6.96 3.27
N ALA A 155 4.40 -7.80 2.43
CA ALA A 155 3.77 -8.63 1.41
C ALA A 155 3.07 -7.90 0.26
N ASP A 156 3.13 -6.56 0.20
CA ASP A 156 2.63 -5.75 -0.92
C ASP A 156 3.49 -4.52 -1.23
N LEU A 157 4.82 -4.66 -1.19
CA LEU A 157 5.72 -3.58 -1.61
C LEU A 157 5.61 -3.34 -3.12
N LYS A 158 5.36 -2.07 -3.46
CA LYS A 158 5.29 -1.54 -4.83
C LYS A 158 5.46 -0.02 -4.77
N PRO A 159 5.78 0.66 -5.89
CA PRO A 159 6.00 2.11 -5.90
C PRO A 159 4.83 2.94 -5.35
N ARG A 160 3.59 2.44 -5.46
CA ARG A 160 2.40 3.12 -4.93
C ARG A 160 2.32 3.09 -3.39
N ASN A 161 2.97 2.12 -2.74
CA ASN A 161 2.91 1.90 -1.30
C ASN A 161 4.13 2.49 -0.56
N ILE A 162 4.94 3.29 -1.26
CA ILE A 162 6.10 4.01 -0.71
C ILE A 162 5.87 5.48 -1.02
N LEU A 163 5.60 6.29 0.02
CA LEU A 163 5.27 7.71 -0.12
C LEU A 163 6.31 8.58 0.56
N TRP A 164 6.53 9.76 0.00
CA TRP A 164 7.35 10.80 0.59
C TRP A 164 6.57 11.58 1.64
N SER A 165 7.22 11.89 2.77
CA SER A 165 6.78 12.94 3.70
C SER A 165 7.68 14.15 3.50
N ALA A 166 7.11 15.26 3.03
CA ALA A 166 7.82 16.52 2.91
C ALA A 166 8.14 17.17 4.26
N GLU A 167 7.32 16.88 5.28
CA GLU A 167 7.52 17.38 6.65
C GLU A 167 8.71 16.68 7.34
N GLU A 168 8.83 15.36 7.20
CA GLU A 168 9.91 14.58 7.83
C GLU A 168 11.11 14.31 6.90
N GLU A 169 11.01 14.76 5.66
CA GLU A 169 12.00 14.55 4.59
C GLU A 169 12.43 13.08 4.47
N CYS A 170 11.46 12.17 4.45
CA CYS A 170 11.72 10.74 4.37
C CYS A 170 10.63 9.96 3.63
N PHE A 171 10.98 8.76 3.16
CA PHE A 171 10.02 7.80 2.64
C PHE A 171 9.37 6.98 3.77
N LYS A 172 8.07 6.71 3.61
CA LYS A 172 7.28 5.89 4.52
C LYS A 172 6.51 4.80 3.77
N LEU A 173 6.40 3.64 4.41
CA LEU A 173 5.56 2.54 3.96
C LEU A 173 4.10 2.75 4.37
N ILE A 174 3.19 2.47 3.43
CA ILE A 174 1.75 2.47 3.64
C ILE A 174 1.14 1.12 3.25
N ASP A 175 -0.15 0.93 3.58
CA ASP A 175 -1.00 -0.16 3.11
C ASP A 175 -0.58 -1.56 3.59
N PHE A 176 -0.88 -1.83 4.85
CA PHE A 176 -0.58 -3.10 5.52
C PHE A 176 -1.71 -4.14 5.34
N GLY A 177 -2.59 -3.97 4.35
CA GLY A 177 -3.76 -4.81 4.14
C GLY A 177 -3.43 -6.28 3.82
N LEU A 178 -2.27 -6.54 3.20
CA LEU A 178 -1.77 -7.90 2.93
C LEU A 178 -0.74 -8.38 3.95
N SER A 179 -0.26 -7.51 4.85
CA SER A 179 0.80 -7.86 5.80
C SER A 179 0.42 -9.05 6.69
N PHE A 180 1.37 -9.91 7.04
CA PHE A 180 1.08 -11.06 7.89
C PHE A 180 2.23 -11.30 8.87
N LYS A 181 2.02 -12.13 9.89
CA LYS A 181 3.11 -12.56 10.77
C LYS A 181 3.74 -13.84 10.23
N GLU A 182 5.07 -13.90 10.20
CA GLU A 182 5.78 -15.14 9.85
C GLU A 182 5.28 -16.30 10.73
N GLY A 183 5.02 -17.47 10.13
CA GLY A 183 4.42 -18.62 10.81
C GLY A 183 2.90 -18.54 11.01
N ASN A 184 2.25 -17.47 10.57
CA ASN A 184 0.79 -17.30 10.61
C ASN A 184 0.30 -16.54 9.37
N GLN A 185 0.56 -17.11 8.20
CA GLN A 185 0.16 -16.52 6.94
C GLN A 185 -1.33 -16.77 6.66
N ASP A 186 -2.16 -15.78 6.97
CA ASP A 186 -3.62 -15.84 6.81
C ASP A 186 -4.11 -15.42 5.41
N VAL A 187 -3.20 -14.98 4.53
CA VAL A 187 -3.45 -14.58 3.14
C VAL A 187 -2.82 -15.57 2.16
N LYS A 188 -3.66 -16.06 1.24
CA LYS A 188 -3.22 -16.99 0.20
C LYS A 188 -2.51 -16.28 -0.96
N TYR A 189 -3.01 -15.10 -1.31
CA TYR A 189 -2.50 -14.28 -2.41
C TYR A 189 -1.69 -13.13 -1.85
N ILE A 190 -0.39 -13.17 -2.09
CA ILE A 190 0.53 -12.12 -1.66
C ILE A 190 1.24 -11.49 -2.85
N GLN A 191 1.68 -10.26 -2.65
CA GLN A 191 2.37 -9.37 -3.59
C GLN A 191 1.58 -9.05 -4.85
N THR A 192 1.69 -7.79 -5.27
CA THR A 192 1.14 -7.32 -6.54
C THR A 192 1.92 -7.90 -7.72
N ASP A 193 1.21 -8.23 -8.79
CA ASP A 193 1.81 -8.67 -10.06
C ASP A 193 2.87 -7.67 -10.57
N GLY A 194 4.00 -8.19 -11.04
CA GLY A 194 5.18 -7.42 -11.43
C GLY A 194 6.18 -7.13 -10.31
N TYR A 195 5.81 -7.28 -9.03
CA TYR A 195 6.70 -7.11 -7.87
C TYR A 195 6.84 -8.39 -7.03
N ARG A 196 6.27 -9.49 -7.50
CA ARG A 196 6.15 -10.76 -6.78
C ARG A 196 7.44 -11.58 -6.84
N ALA A 197 7.82 -12.13 -5.70
CA ALA A 197 8.95 -13.04 -5.58
C ALA A 197 8.63 -14.42 -6.19
N PRO A 198 9.62 -15.19 -6.67
CA PRO A 198 9.38 -16.50 -7.28
C PRO A 198 8.65 -17.49 -6.35
N GLU A 199 9.01 -17.52 -5.06
CA GLU A 199 8.38 -18.34 -4.03
C GLU A 199 6.92 -17.95 -3.77
N ALA A 200 6.63 -16.65 -3.84
CA ALA A 200 5.27 -16.13 -3.73
C ALA A 200 4.44 -16.39 -4.98
N GLU A 201 5.04 -16.35 -6.17
CA GLU A 201 4.39 -16.74 -7.42
C GLU A 201 4.02 -18.23 -7.39
N LEU A 202 4.95 -19.10 -6.97
CA LEU A 202 4.68 -20.52 -6.79
C LEU A 202 3.52 -20.75 -5.81
N GLN A 203 3.55 -20.11 -4.64
CA GLN A 203 2.47 -20.21 -3.66
C GLN A 203 1.12 -19.75 -4.22
N ASN A 204 1.08 -18.63 -4.93
CA ASN A 204 -0.14 -18.11 -5.53
C ASN A 204 -0.69 -19.07 -6.60
N CYS A 205 0.18 -19.66 -7.43
CA CYS A 205 -0.19 -20.68 -8.42
C CYS A 205 -0.75 -21.94 -7.77
N LEU A 206 -0.10 -22.45 -6.70
CA LEU A 206 -0.61 -23.59 -5.94
C LEU A 206 -1.98 -23.29 -5.33
N ALA A 207 -2.14 -22.10 -4.74
CA ALA A 207 -3.42 -21.68 -4.17
C ALA A 207 -4.54 -21.57 -5.23
N GLN A 208 -4.22 -21.15 -6.46
CA GLN A 208 -5.16 -21.16 -7.59
C GLN A 208 -5.55 -22.57 -8.01
N ALA A 209 -4.61 -23.52 -7.96
CA ALA A 209 -4.85 -24.94 -8.20
C ALA A 209 -5.56 -25.65 -7.04
N GLY A 210 -5.88 -24.95 -5.94
CA GLY A 210 -6.50 -25.53 -4.75
C GLY A 210 -5.54 -26.34 -3.87
N LEU A 211 -4.24 -26.25 -4.14
CA LEU A 211 -3.17 -26.91 -3.40
C LEU A 211 -2.63 -25.99 -2.29
N GLN A 212 -2.03 -26.59 -1.26
CA GLN A 212 -1.31 -25.86 -0.22
C GLN A 212 0.19 -25.93 -0.51
N SER A 213 0.88 -24.80 -0.36
CA SER A 213 2.34 -24.78 -0.32
C SER A 213 2.80 -25.42 0.99
N GLU A 214 3.81 -26.29 0.92
CA GLU A 214 4.45 -26.84 2.11
C GLU A 214 5.37 -25.83 2.80
N THR A 215 5.76 -24.76 2.09
CA THR A 215 6.64 -23.70 2.61
C THR A 215 5.91 -22.36 2.59
N GLU A 216 5.86 -21.68 3.73
CA GLU A 216 5.35 -20.32 3.85
C GLU A 216 6.36 -19.30 3.31
N CYS A 217 5.85 -18.16 2.82
CA CYS A 217 6.72 -17.07 2.39
C CYS A 217 7.33 -16.37 3.61
N THR A 218 8.62 -16.05 3.52
CA THR A 218 9.36 -15.31 4.57
C THR A 218 9.43 -13.82 4.24
N SER A 219 9.94 -13.03 5.17
CA SER A 219 10.32 -11.62 4.99
C SER A 219 11.19 -11.34 3.75
N ALA A 220 11.89 -12.35 3.21
CA ALA A 220 12.68 -12.22 1.98
C ALA A 220 11.86 -11.75 0.76
N VAL A 221 10.55 -12.04 0.72
CA VAL A 221 9.68 -11.58 -0.38
C VAL A 221 9.62 -10.06 -0.47
N ASP A 222 9.71 -9.34 0.66
CA ASP A 222 9.71 -7.88 0.66
C ASP A 222 11.00 -7.31 0.05
N LEU A 223 12.15 -7.97 0.28
CA LEU A 223 13.43 -7.57 -0.31
C LEU A 223 13.43 -7.77 -1.83
N TRP A 224 12.80 -8.84 -2.32
CA TRP A 224 12.58 -9.01 -3.76
C TRP A 224 11.78 -7.85 -4.34
N SER A 225 10.61 -7.54 -3.74
CA SER A 225 9.78 -6.43 -4.21
C SER A 225 10.54 -5.10 -4.18
N LEU A 226 11.30 -4.83 -3.13
CA LEU A 226 12.13 -3.62 -3.04
C LEU A 226 13.16 -3.57 -4.17
N GLY A 227 13.83 -4.69 -4.47
CA GLY A 227 14.77 -4.77 -5.60
C GLY A 227 14.11 -4.37 -6.93
N ILE A 228 12.90 -4.85 -7.19
CA ILE A 228 12.12 -4.44 -8.37
C ILE A 228 11.82 -2.94 -8.32
N VAL A 229 11.35 -2.39 -7.19
CA VAL A 229 11.09 -0.94 -7.05
C VAL A 229 12.33 -0.12 -7.37
N LEU A 230 13.48 -0.47 -6.81
CA LEU A 230 14.72 0.29 -7.02
C LEU A 230 15.20 0.21 -8.47
N LEU A 231 15.00 -0.91 -9.15
CA LEU A 231 15.27 -1.04 -10.59
C LEU A 231 14.31 -0.19 -11.45
N GLU A 232 13.03 -0.12 -11.08
CA GLU A 232 12.09 0.79 -11.74
C GLU A 232 12.48 2.25 -11.51
N MET A 233 12.88 2.62 -10.28
CA MET A 233 13.41 3.95 -9.97
C MET A 233 14.68 4.26 -10.77
N PHE A 234 15.59 3.29 -10.93
CA PHE A 234 16.81 3.49 -11.71
C PHE A 234 16.54 3.65 -13.21
N SER A 235 15.72 2.76 -13.78
CA SER A 235 15.50 2.72 -15.23
C SER A 235 14.41 3.66 -15.74
N GLY A 236 13.50 4.09 -14.86
CA GLY A 236 12.27 4.78 -15.23
C GLY A 236 11.24 3.90 -15.95
N MET A 237 11.52 2.60 -16.10
CA MET A 237 10.67 1.68 -16.85
C MET A 237 9.98 0.68 -15.92
N LYS A 238 8.76 0.29 -16.27
CA LYS A 238 8.06 -0.80 -15.57
C LYS A 238 8.61 -2.15 -16.02
N LEU A 239 9.30 -2.85 -15.11
CA LEU A 239 10.00 -4.11 -15.41
C LEU A 239 9.08 -5.17 -16.01
N LYS A 240 7.86 -5.30 -15.49
CA LYS A 240 6.89 -6.27 -15.99
C LYS A 240 6.55 -6.11 -17.48
N HIS A 241 6.59 -4.88 -18.00
CA HIS A 241 6.35 -4.62 -19.42
C HIS A 241 7.61 -4.90 -20.25
N THR A 242 8.80 -4.70 -19.67
CA THR A 242 10.08 -4.99 -20.31
C THR A 242 10.24 -6.49 -20.56
N VAL A 243 9.96 -7.35 -19.58
CA VAL A 243 10.10 -8.81 -19.72
C VAL A 243 9.10 -9.41 -20.72
N GLN A 244 7.95 -8.75 -20.90
CA GLN A 244 6.92 -9.15 -21.87
C GLN A 244 7.17 -8.58 -23.27
N SER A 245 8.10 -7.64 -23.42
CA SER A 245 8.37 -6.97 -24.70
C SER A 245 8.95 -7.95 -25.72
N GLN A 246 8.65 -7.71 -26.99
CA GLN A 246 9.17 -8.53 -28.08
C GLN A 246 10.70 -8.45 -28.15
N GLU A 247 11.27 -7.29 -27.82
CA GLU A 247 12.71 -7.05 -27.79
C GLU A 247 13.42 -7.92 -26.74
N TRP A 248 12.82 -8.08 -25.55
CA TRP A 248 13.36 -8.96 -24.52
C TRP A 248 13.33 -10.43 -24.95
N LYS A 249 12.21 -10.87 -25.55
CA LYS A 249 12.08 -12.24 -26.08
C LYS A 249 13.10 -12.53 -27.18
N VAL A 250 13.33 -11.58 -28.10
CA VAL A 250 14.32 -11.73 -29.18
C VAL A 250 15.75 -11.83 -28.63
N ARG A 251 16.09 -11.01 -27.63
CA ARG A 251 17.42 -11.03 -26.98
C ARG A 251 17.70 -12.32 -26.21
N GLN A 252 16.67 -12.99 -25.68
CA GLN A 252 16.85 -14.31 -25.07
C GLN A 252 17.18 -15.39 -26.10
N THR A 253 16.57 -15.33 -27.29
CA THR A 253 16.84 -16.30 -28.37
C THR A 253 18.25 -16.16 -28.93
N THR A 254 18.79 -14.94 -29.02
CA THR A 254 20.15 -14.69 -29.54
C THR A 254 21.27 -14.86 -28.52
N ALA A 255 20.96 -15.02 -27.23
CA ALA A 255 21.97 -15.27 -26.19
C ALA A 255 22.23 -16.77 -25.93
N THR A 256 21.47 -17.65 -26.59
CA THR A 256 21.60 -19.11 -26.53
C THR A 256 22.31 -19.73 -27.75
N GLU A 257 22.90 -18.89 -28.62
CA GLU A 257 23.82 -19.30 -29.69
C GLU A 257 25.26 -18.90 -29.34
#